data_AF-A0A368G1L4-F1
#
_entry.id   AF-A0A368G1L4-F1
#
_cell.length_a   1.000
_cell.length_b   1.000
_cell.length_c   1.000
_cell.angle_alpha   90.00
_cell.angle_beta   90.00
_cell.angle_gamma   90.00
#
_symmetry.space_group_name_H-M   'P 1'
#
loop_
_entity.id
_entity.type
_entity.pdbx_description
1 polymer ?
#
loop_
_entity_poly.entity_id
_entity_poly.type
_entity_poly.pdbx_seq_one_letter_code
_entity_poly.pdbx_strand_id
1 'polypeptide(L)' 'MDIGSCTRELIRYYYDAVDDDCKRFTYSGCGGNANRFMRRTNCRNRCVKNNEKKPEKVVQAFTKKPGLIGRNSSVS' A
#
# COMPACT_ATOMS: atom_id res chain seq x y z
N MET A 1 -16.50 7.98 -9.23
CA MET A 1 -16.56 8.10 -7.75
C MET A 1 -17.99 7.84 -7.31
N ASP A 2 -18.20 7.20 -6.16
CA ASP A 2 -19.54 6.89 -5.62
C ASP A 2 -19.60 7.34 -4.16
N ILE A 3 -20.52 8.27 -3.88
CA ILE A 3 -20.70 8.90 -2.58
C ILE A 3 -21.37 7.93 -1.60
N GLY A 4 -22.18 6.98 -2.07
CA GLY A 4 -23.04 6.13 -1.25
C GLY A 4 -24.27 6.86 -0.71
N SER A 5 -25.10 6.16 0.07
CA SER A 5 -26.45 6.60 0.48
C SER A 5 -26.59 7.03 1.94
N CYS A 6 -25.51 7.04 2.72
CA CYS A 6 -25.53 7.49 4.12
C CYS A 6 -25.51 9.03 4.25
N THR A 7 -25.44 9.54 5.48
CA THR A 7 -25.51 10.99 5.77
C THR A 7 -24.26 11.57 6.43
N ARG A 8 -23.17 10.80 6.56
CA ARG A 8 -21.91 11.30 7.15
C ARG A 8 -21.07 12.01 6.10
N GLU A 9 -20.32 13.03 6.48
CA GLU A 9 -19.36 13.68 5.59
C GLU A 9 -17.94 13.25 5.93
N LEU A 10 -17.44 12.22 5.24
CA LEU A 10 -16.09 11.70 5.44
C LEU A 10 -15.18 12.06 4.28
N ILE A 11 -14.06 12.71 4.57
CA ILE A 11 -13.05 13.00 3.55
C ILE A 11 -12.34 11.70 3.16
N ARG A 12 -12.34 11.42 1.85
CA ARG A 12 -11.66 10.27 1.25
C ARG A 12 -10.93 10.68 -0.04
N TYR A 13 -10.11 9.78 -0.55
CA TYR A 13 -9.39 9.94 -1.81
C TYR A 13 -9.84 8.89 -2.80
N TYR A 14 -10.00 9.27 -4.06
CA TYR A 14 -10.27 8.37 -5.17
C TYR A 14 -9.21 8.59 -6.26
N TYR A 15 -8.91 7.54 -7.01
CA TYR A 15 -8.07 7.63 -8.19
C TYR A 15 -8.90 8.15 -9.37
N ASP A 16 -8.39 9.20 -10.00
CA ASP A 16 -8.90 9.79 -11.24
C ASP A 16 -7.99 9.34 -12.38
N ALA A 17 -8.54 8.55 -13.29
CA ALA A 17 -7.79 8.01 -14.43
C ALA A 17 -7.54 9.04 -15.54
N VAL A 18 -8.28 10.16 -15.55
CA VAL A 18 -8.09 11.24 -16.54
C VAL A 18 -6.80 12.01 -16.23
N ASP A 19 -6.61 12.34 -14.95
CA ASP A 19 -5.43 13.09 -14.48
C ASP A 19 -4.29 12.17 -14.01
N ASP A 20 -4.50 10.85 -14.04
CA ASP A 20 -3.62 9.83 -13.45
C ASP A 20 -3.17 10.19 -12.01
N ASP A 21 -4.08 10.71 -11.20
CA ASP A 21 -3.79 11.13 -9.82
C ASP A 21 -4.95 10.86 -8.87
N CYS A 22 -4.63 10.88 -7.57
CA CYS A 22 -5.60 10.72 -6.50
C CYS A 22 -6.14 12.06 -6.01
N LYS A 23 -7.44 12.26 -6.19
CA LYS A 23 -8.20 13.46 -5.80
C LYS A 23 -9.04 13.21 -4.54
N ARG A 24 -9.36 14.30 -3.83
CA ARG A 24 -10.18 14.28 -2.61
C ARG A 24 -11.67 14.33 -2.96
N PHE A 25 -12.51 13.61 -2.22
CA PHE A 25 -13.97 13.67 -2.31
C PHE A 25 -14.64 13.43 -0.94
N THR A 26 -15.91 13.84 -0.82
CA THR A 26 -16.75 13.57 0.36
C THR A 26 -17.50 12.25 0.16
N TYR A 27 -17.40 11.37 1.16
CA TYR A 27 -18.05 10.06 1.18
C TYR A 27 -19.09 10.01 2.30
N SER A 28 -20.29 9.50 1.97
CA SER A 28 -21.46 9.44 2.86
C SER A 28 -21.31 8.57 4.11
N GLY A 29 -20.30 7.70 4.14
CA GLY A 29 -20.03 6.78 5.26
C GLY A 29 -20.42 5.32 5.03
N CYS A 30 -21.30 5.01 4.07
CA CYS A 30 -21.63 3.62 3.69
C CYS A 30 -21.79 3.43 2.17
N GLY A 31 -21.76 2.17 1.73
CA GLY A 31 -21.88 1.83 0.31
C GLY A 31 -20.67 2.27 -0.54
N GLY A 32 -20.93 2.65 -1.77
CA GLY A 32 -19.91 3.08 -2.72
C GLY A 32 -19.11 1.92 -3.32
N ASN A 33 -18.01 2.26 -3.99
CA ASN A 33 -17.10 1.32 -4.62
C ASN A 33 -15.71 1.25 -3.93
N ALA A 34 -14.84 0.36 -4.42
CA ALA A 34 -13.50 0.14 -3.88
C ALA A 34 -12.48 1.24 -4.21
N ASN A 35 -12.80 2.18 -5.12
CA ASN A 35 -11.93 3.31 -5.45
C ASN A 35 -12.05 4.42 -4.40
N ARG A 36 -11.70 4.09 -3.15
CA ARG A 36 -11.86 4.95 -1.99
C ARG A 36 -10.81 4.64 -0.93
N PHE A 37 -10.01 5.64 -0.59
CA PHE A 37 -8.88 5.52 0.32
C PHE A 37 -8.92 6.59 1.41
N MET A 38 -8.38 6.27 2.59
CA MET A 38 -8.32 7.22 3.71
C MET A 38 -7.20 8.26 3.53
N ARG A 39 -6.10 7.89 2.87
CA ARG A 39 -4.91 8.73 2.67
C ARG A 39 -4.58 8.83 1.18
N ARG A 40 -4.18 10.02 0.72
CA ARG A 40 -3.73 10.25 -0.67
C ARG A 40 -2.57 9.34 -1.05
N THR A 41 -1.61 9.13 -0.14
CA THR A 41 -0.45 8.27 -0.36
C THR A 41 -0.84 6.81 -0.62
N ASN A 42 -1.83 6.28 0.11
CA ASN A 42 -2.30 4.92 -0.11
C ASN A 42 -2.96 4.76 -1.49
N CYS A 43 -3.78 5.74 -1.88
CA CYS A 43 -4.37 5.79 -3.21
C CYS A 43 -3.28 5.84 -4.30
N ARG A 44 -2.32 6.77 -4.19
CA ARG A 44 -1.23 6.92 -5.17
C ARG A 44 -0.41 5.64 -5.29
N ASN A 45 0.02 5.07 -4.17
CA ASN A 45 0.80 3.84 -4.14
C ASN A 45 0.08 2.64 -4.77
N ARG A 46 -1.26 2.63 -4.77
CA ARG A 46 -2.06 1.54 -5.31
C ARG A 46 -2.45 1.73 -6.77
N CYS A 47 -2.72 2.97 -7.18
CA CYS A 47 -3.39 3.26 -8.45
C CYS A 47 -2.54 4.08 -9.42
N VAL A 48 -1.72 5.01 -8.93
CA VAL A 48 -0.90 5.86 -9.79
C VAL A 48 0.31 5.07 -10.26
N LYS A 49 0.50 5.00 -11.58
CA LYS A 49 1.64 4.32 -12.18
C LYS A 49 2.82 5.28 -12.18
N ASN A 50 3.65 5.21 -11.14
CA ASN A 50 4.94 5.88 -11.17
C ASN A 50 5.78 5.26 -12.30
N ASN A 51 5.90 5.95 -13.44
CA ASN A 51 6.93 5.68 -14.45
C ASN A 51 8.34 5.98 -13.91
N GLU A 52 8.44 6.50 -12.70
CA GLU A 52 9.68 6.67 -11.96
C GLU A 52 9.98 5.39 -11.19
N LYS A 53 11.03 4.70 -11.64
CA LYS A 53 11.65 3.53 -11.04
C LYS A 53 11.42 3.51 -9.53
N LYS A 54 10.43 2.73 -9.08
CA LYS A 54 10.37 2.33 -7.70
C LYS A 54 11.72 1.67 -7.43
N PRO A 55 12.53 2.07 -6.43
CA PRO A 55 13.49 1.14 -5.88
C PRO A 55 12.60 0.00 -5.37
N GLU A 56 12.48 -1.03 -6.22
CA GLU A 56 11.94 -2.32 -5.91
C GLU A 56 12.49 -2.66 -4.54
N LYS A 57 11.56 -2.82 -3.59
CA LYS A 57 11.77 -3.31 -2.24
C LYS A 57 13.26 -3.39 -1.93
N VAL A 58 13.85 -2.35 -1.32
CA VAL A 58 15.17 -2.51 -0.68
C VAL A 58 15.03 -3.78 0.11
N VAL A 59 15.68 -4.82 -0.42
CA VAL A 59 15.55 -6.17 0.06
C VAL A 59 16.19 -6.03 1.43
N GLN A 60 15.37 -5.94 2.48
CA GLN A 60 15.84 -6.33 3.80
C GLN A 60 15.96 -7.84 3.74
N ALA A 61 16.97 -8.29 2.97
CA ALA A 61 17.71 -9.47 3.28
C ALA A 61 18.33 -9.18 4.64
N PHE A 62 17.59 -9.51 5.70
CA PHE A 62 18.21 -9.93 6.93
C PHE A 62 19.03 -11.16 6.54
N THR A 63 20.28 -10.91 6.16
CA THR A 63 21.29 -11.94 5.98
C THR A 63 21.27 -12.79 7.25
N LYS A 64 20.84 -14.05 7.13
CA LYS A 64 21.18 -15.04 8.15
C LYS A 64 22.70 -14.98 8.29
N LYS A 65 23.18 -14.53 9.45
CA LYS A 65 24.61 -14.49 9.75
C LYS A 65 25.21 -15.88 9.51
N PRO A 66 26.39 -15.99 8.86
CA PRO A 66 27.15 -17.23 8.82
C PRO A 66 27.88 -17.42 10.17
N GLY A 67 27.84 -18.64 10.70
CA GLY A 67 28.65 -19.08 11.84
C GLY A 67 28.00 -20.28 12.53
N LEU A 68 28.68 -21.35 12.92
CA LEU A 68 30.11 -21.69 12.95
C LEU A 68 30.21 -23.23 12.90
N ILE A 69 31.30 -23.73 12.35
CA ILE A 69 31.70 -25.15 12.35
C ILE A 69 31.79 -25.66 13.79
N GLY A 70 31.15 -26.79 14.07
CA GLY A 70 31.28 -27.53 15.31
C GLY A 70 31.16 -29.02 15.05
N ARG A 71 32.20 -29.63 14.45
CA ARG A 71 32.41 -31.08 14.57
C ARG A 71 32.89 -31.33 15.99
N ASN A 72 32.16 -32.12 16.75
CA ASN A 72 32.75 -32.96 17.80
C ASN A 72 32.01 -34.29 17.82
N SER A 73 32.61 -35.23 17.10
CA SER A 73 32.49 -36.65 17.40
C SER A 73 33.14 -36.88 18.75
N SER A 74 32.36 -37.31 19.74
CA SER A 74 32.89 -38.00 20.91
C SER A 74 32.22 -39.36 20.97
N VAL A 75 33.01 -40.34 20.54
CA VAL A 75 32.82 -41.76 20.79
C VAL A 75 33.04 -41.97 22.29
N SER A 76 32.11 -42.62 22.97
CA SER A 76 32.31 -43.34 24.23
C SER A 76 31.21 -44.38 24.36
#